data_AF-A0A353GZS0-F1
#
_entry.id   AF-A0A353GZS0-F1
#
_cell.length_a   1.000
_cell.length_b   1.000
_cell.length_c   1.000
_cell.angle_alpha   90.00
_cell.angle_beta   90.00
_cell.angle_gamma   90.00
#
_symmetry.space_group_name_H-M   'P 1'
#
loop_
_entity.id
_entity.type
_entity.pdbx_description
1 polymer ?
#
loop_
_entity_poly.entity_id
_entity_poly.type
_entity_poly.pdbx_seq_one_letter_code
_entity_poly.pdbx_strand_id
1 'polypeptide(L)'
;MPAVEIEKLSTQVSLVAAKFGNPQELMVSLRALFESYADRTFRPGTTRRMSVLLPEYHLSPVIMRLLERELGRYCEANPLATLQLIDLLWKEPFKEPRLLASNLLGRVPSNHSDQVIRRLLNWCESISDSTFIETIVSNGSLTLRTRAQNPWMEIIQKWLISPKMLEKSLGLTSLLPLIQDRSFENLPQIYEMIAPMLKKVDPSLMSILQAVIENLARRSPNETVFILKQIVSSSQDQNLFRLLRRCLPSFPEESRLSLRAALTVSPPTPF
;
A
#
# COMPACT_ATOMS: atom_id res chain seq x y z
N MET A 1 11.26 -5.55 -27.27
CA MET A 1 10.77 -4.19 -26.92
C MET A 1 11.20 -3.22 -28.00
N PRO A 2 10.29 -2.54 -28.71
CA PRO A 2 10.68 -1.49 -29.63
C PRO A 2 11.36 -0.36 -28.85
N ALA A 3 12.39 0.26 -29.43
CA ALA A 3 13.04 1.44 -28.85
C ALA A 3 11.98 2.51 -28.60
N VAL A 4 11.73 2.84 -27.34
CA VAL A 4 10.78 3.90 -26.98
C VAL A 4 11.44 5.23 -27.32
N GLU A 5 10.99 5.86 -28.40
CA GLU A 5 11.32 7.26 -28.69
C GLU A 5 10.66 8.14 -27.61
N ILE A 6 11.45 8.51 -26.59
CA ILE A 6 10.97 9.20 -25.38
C ILE A 6 10.27 10.51 -25.73
N GLU A 7 10.76 11.25 -26.72
CA GLU A 7 10.17 12.52 -27.17
C GLU A 7 8.77 12.32 -27.78
N LYS A 8 8.62 11.28 -28.60
CA LYS A 8 7.33 10.92 -29.20
C LYS A 8 6.35 10.46 -28.14
N LEU A 9 6.79 9.61 -27.21
CA LEU A 9 5.98 9.17 -26.07
C LEU A 9 5.55 10.35 -25.20
N SER A 10 6.45 11.29 -24.91
CA SER A 10 6.12 12.50 -24.14
C SER A 10 5.06 13.33 -24.82
N THR A 11 5.19 13.53 -26.14
CA THR A 11 4.18 14.26 -26.93
C THR A 11 2.82 13.57 -26.89
N GLN A 12 2.78 12.24 -27.06
CA GLN A 12 1.55 11.47 -27.00
C GLN A 12 0.89 11.53 -25.61
N VAL A 13 1.67 11.38 -24.53
CA VAL A 13 1.16 11.49 -23.17
C VAL A 13 0.64 12.90 -22.89
N SER A 14 1.32 13.95 -23.33
CA SER A 14 0.85 15.33 -23.21
C SER A 14 -0.47 15.56 -23.96
N LEU A 15 -0.64 14.97 -25.15
CA LEU A 15 -1.91 15.03 -25.90
C LEU A 15 -3.05 14.31 -25.18
N VAL A 16 -2.79 13.15 -24.56
CA VAL A 16 -3.78 12.46 -23.71
C VAL A 16 -4.13 13.32 -22.50
N ALA A 17 -3.13 13.89 -21.83
CA ALA A 17 -3.32 14.72 -20.65
C ALA A 17 -4.06 16.03 -20.94
N ALA A 18 -3.90 16.61 -22.13
CA ALA A 18 -4.64 17.80 -22.55
C ALA A 18 -6.17 17.58 -22.56
N LYS A 19 -6.62 16.34 -22.68
CA LYS A 19 -8.05 15.96 -22.65
C LYS A 19 -8.60 15.80 -21.23
N PHE A 20 -7.88 16.23 -20.19
CA PHE A 20 -8.29 16.07 -18.79
C PHE A 20 -9.69 16.60 -18.48
N GLY A 21 -10.10 17.69 -19.15
CA GLY A 21 -11.44 18.28 -19.00
C GLY A 21 -12.58 17.40 -19.52
N ASN A 22 -12.29 16.38 -20.33
CA ASN A 22 -13.26 15.40 -20.83
C ASN A 22 -12.80 13.97 -20.49
N PRO A 23 -13.16 13.47 -19.28
CA PRO A 23 -12.68 12.17 -18.80
C PRO A 23 -12.97 11.00 -19.74
N GLN A 24 -14.09 11.02 -20.47
CA GLN A 24 -14.44 9.93 -21.40
C GLN A 24 -13.49 9.91 -22.61
N GLU A 25 -13.21 11.07 -23.19
CA GLU A 25 -12.30 11.17 -24.34
C GLU A 25 -10.85 10.88 -23.95
N LEU A 26 -10.45 11.29 -22.73
CA LEU A 26 -9.17 10.92 -22.16
C LEU A 26 -9.06 9.40 -22.02
N MET A 27 -10.09 8.73 -21.48
CA MET A 27 -10.08 7.27 -21.32
C MET A 27 -9.93 6.52 -22.64
N VAL A 28 -10.63 6.96 -23.69
CA VAL A 28 -10.48 6.38 -25.04
C VAL A 28 -9.03 6.54 -25.53
N SER A 29 -8.47 7.74 -25.38
CA SER A 29 -7.11 8.04 -25.83
C SER A 29 -6.05 7.28 -24.99
N LEU A 30 -6.30 7.10 -23.70
CA LEU A 30 -5.44 6.37 -22.79
C LEU A 30 -5.41 4.87 -23.09
N ARG A 31 -6.58 4.25 -23.36
CA ARG A 31 -6.67 2.85 -23.78
C ARG A 31 -5.90 2.62 -25.08
N ALA A 32 -6.07 3.50 -26.06
CA ALA A 32 -5.32 3.42 -27.32
C ALA A 32 -3.80 3.53 -27.10
N LEU A 33 -3.36 4.41 -26.18
CA LEU A 33 -1.95 4.52 -25.80
C LEU A 33 -1.47 3.21 -25.15
N PHE A 34 -2.22 2.65 -24.19
CA PHE A 34 -1.87 1.38 -23.54
C PHE A 34 -1.76 0.23 -24.55
N GLU A 35 -2.73 0.08 -25.46
CA GLU A 35 -2.72 -0.96 -26.50
C GLU A 35 -1.57 -0.81 -27.52
N SER A 36 -1.12 0.42 -27.76
CA SER A 36 -0.01 0.70 -28.67
C SER A 36 1.36 0.34 -28.08
N TYR A 37 1.49 0.44 -26.76
CA TYR A 37 2.72 0.12 -26.02
C TYR A 37 2.65 -1.20 -25.25
N ALA A 38 1.52 -1.90 -25.32
CA ALA A 38 1.34 -3.20 -24.69
C ALA A 38 2.34 -4.20 -25.27
N ASP A 39 2.93 -5.03 -24.41
CA ASP A 39 3.80 -6.10 -24.88
C ASP A 39 2.95 -7.24 -25.46
N ARG A 40 2.71 -7.17 -26.78
CA ARG A 40 1.89 -8.16 -27.52
C ARG A 40 2.54 -9.55 -27.62
N THR A 41 3.78 -9.71 -27.16
CA THR A 41 4.39 -11.05 -27.05
C THR A 41 3.88 -11.83 -25.84
N PHE A 42 3.25 -11.15 -24.89
CA PHE A 42 2.51 -11.77 -23.80
C PHE A 42 1.09 -12.14 -24.26
N ARG A 43 0.90 -13.36 -24.77
CA ARG A 43 -0.44 -13.94 -24.93
C ARG A 43 -0.81 -14.65 -23.63
N PRO A 44 -1.84 -14.22 -22.89
CA PRO A 44 -2.34 -15.00 -21.77
C PRO A 44 -2.84 -16.34 -22.32
N GLY A 45 -2.18 -17.43 -21.92
CA GLY A 45 -2.56 -18.78 -22.36
C GLY A 45 -4.02 -19.06 -21.97
N THR A 46 -4.83 -19.44 -22.95
CA THR A 46 -6.28 -19.71 -22.81
C THR A 46 -6.58 -21.01 -22.04
N THR A 47 -5.80 -21.35 -21.03
CA THR A 47 -5.97 -22.60 -20.28
C THR A 47 -5.30 -22.54 -18.91
N ARG A 48 -6.02 -22.06 -17.90
CA ARG A 48 -6.25 -22.72 -16.60
C ARG A 48 -6.93 -21.74 -15.63
N ARG A 49 -8.01 -22.18 -14.98
CA ARG A 49 -8.50 -21.54 -13.74
C ARG A 49 -7.40 -21.61 -12.70
N MET A 50 -6.66 -20.52 -12.49
CA MET A 50 -5.73 -20.34 -11.37
C MET A 50 -5.84 -18.88 -10.95
N SER A 51 -6.44 -18.66 -9.77
CA SER A 51 -6.64 -17.40 -9.03
C SER A 51 -6.62 -16.07 -9.80
N VAL A 52 -7.80 -15.45 -9.96
CA VAL A 52 -8.13 -14.00 -9.93
C VAL A 52 -6.95 -13.00 -9.98
N LEU A 53 -6.12 -13.03 -11.02
CA LEU A 53 -5.10 -12.00 -11.28
C LEU A 53 -5.63 -11.08 -12.38
N LEU A 54 -5.57 -9.76 -12.14
CA LEU A 54 -6.00 -8.77 -13.12
C LEU A 54 -5.12 -8.89 -14.37
N PRO A 55 -5.69 -8.83 -15.59
CA PRO A 55 -4.90 -8.74 -16.80
C PRO A 55 -4.01 -7.48 -16.78
N GLU A 56 -2.85 -7.58 -17.41
CA GLU A 56 -1.85 -6.52 -17.49
C GLU A 56 -1.55 -6.20 -18.96
N TYR A 57 -1.29 -4.93 -19.25
CA TYR A 57 -0.73 -4.48 -20.53
C TYR A 57 0.79 -4.68 -20.59
N HIS A 58 1.44 -4.91 -19.44
CA HIS A 58 2.89 -5.02 -19.27
C HIS A 58 3.64 -3.77 -19.77
N LEU A 59 3.09 -2.60 -19.46
CA LEU A 59 3.68 -1.34 -19.86
C LEU A 59 5.03 -1.11 -19.18
N SER A 60 5.98 -0.51 -19.92
CA SER A 60 7.23 -0.07 -19.33
C SER A 60 6.99 0.92 -18.17
N PRO A 61 7.71 0.80 -17.04
CA PRO A 61 7.61 1.75 -15.93
C PRO A 61 7.87 3.20 -16.31
N VAL A 62 8.56 3.45 -17.44
CA VAL A 62 8.77 4.80 -17.97
C VAL A 62 7.45 5.44 -18.41
N ILE A 63 6.56 4.67 -19.05
CA ILE A 63 5.26 5.15 -19.55
C ILE A 63 4.37 5.52 -18.37
N MET A 64 4.27 4.64 -17.37
CA MET A 64 3.46 4.87 -16.17
C MET A 64 3.90 6.13 -15.43
N ARG A 65 5.20 6.29 -15.17
CA ARG A 65 5.75 7.47 -14.50
C ARG A 65 5.50 8.76 -15.28
N LEU A 66 5.54 8.70 -16.61
CA LEU A 66 5.27 9.87 -17.46
C LEU A 66 3.81 10.29 -17.37
N LEU A 67 2.88 9.33 -17.45
CA LEU A 67 1.45 9.57 -17.28
C LEU A 67 1.13 10.15 -15.91
N GLU A 68 1.68 9.56 -14.85
CA GLU A 68 1.53 10.04 -13.48
C GLU A 68 2.03 11.47 -13.32
N ARG A 69 3.17 11.81 -13.95
CA ARG A 69 3.71 13.17 -13.92
C ARG A 69 2.81 14.15 -14.63
N GLU A 70 2.44 13.88 -15.88
CA GLU A 70 1.66 14.81 -16.70
C GLU A 70 0.23 14.97 -16.18
N LEU A 71 -0.48 13.87 -15.88
CA LEU A 71 -1.83 13.93 -15.33
C LEU A 71 -1.86 14.50 -13.91
N GLY A 72 -0.83 14.22 -13.11
CA GLY A 72 -0.76 14.71 -11.74
C GLY A 72 -0.69 16.25 -11.63
N ARG A 73 -0.24 16.97 -12.65
CA ARG A 73 -0.27 18.45 -12.68
C ARG A 73 -1.71 18.99 -12.70
N TYR A 74 -2.64 18.26 -13.31
CA TYR A 74 -4.04 18.63 -13.36
C TYR A 74 -4.79 18.28 -12.07
N CYS A 75 -4.26 17.35 -11.27
CA CYS A 75 -4.89 16.90 -10.03
C CYS A 75 -5.03 18.01 -8.98
N GLU A 76 -3.99 18.83 -8.82
CA GLU A 76 -4.02 19.93 -7.86
C GLU A 76 -5.00 21.04 -8.29
N ALA A 77 -5.07 21.33 -9.60
CA ALA A 77 -5.93 22.37 -10.13
C ALA A 77 -7.41 21.97 -10.19
N ASN A 78 -7.71 20.69 -10.41
CA ASN A 78 -9.07 20.21 -10.67
C ASN A 78 -9.41 18.93 -9.87
N PRO A 79 -9.54 19.00 -8.54
CA PRO A 79 -9.72 17.82 -7.68
C PRO A 79 -11.00 17.05 -7.98
N LEU A 80 -12.12 17.72 -8.26
CA LEU A 80 -13.39 17.04 -8.55
C LEU A 80 -13.36 16.27 -9.88
N ALA A 81 -12.81 16.87 -10.94
CA ALA A 81 -12.63 16.20 -12.23
C ALA A 81 -11.65 15.03 -12.12
N THR A 82 -10.62 15.18 -11.29
CA THR A 82 -9.67 14.10 -10.97
C THR A 82 -10.37 12.89 -10.36
N LEU A 83 -11.25 13.12 -9.38
CA LEU A 83 -12.00 12.04 -8.72
C LEU A 83 -12.92 11.32 -9.70
N GLN A 84 -13.55 12.03 -10.63
CA GLN A 84 -14.34 11.42 -11.70
C GLN A 84 -13.47 10.55 -12.64
N LEU A 85 -12.31 11.04 -13.05
CA LEU A 85 -11.37 10.27 -13.87
C LEU A 85 -10.88 9.02 -13.14
N ILE A 86 -10.53 9.15 -11.86
CA ILE A 86 -10.12 8.04 -11.00
C ILE A 86 -11.19 6.95 -10.97
N ASP A 87 -12.46 7.32 -10.83
CA ASP A 87 -13.57 6.36 -10.80
C ASP A 87 -13.75 5.64 -12.15
N LEU A 88 -13.43 6.28 -13.27
CA LEU A 88 -13.41 5.64 -14.59
C LEU A 88 -12.23 4.68 -14.74
N LEU A 89 -11.02 5.12 -14.38
CA LEU A 89 -9.81 4.30 -14.41
C LEU A 89 -9.95 3.05 -13.55
N TRP A 90 -10.58 3.16 -12.38
CA TRP A 90 -10.76 2.04 -11.47
C TRP A 90 -11.66 0.93 -12.03
N LYS A 91 -12.65 1.31 -12.84
CA LYS A 91 -13.59 0.37 -13.48
C LYS A 91 -12.96 -0.44 -14.60
N GLU A 92 -11.77 -0.05 -15.07
CA GLU A 92 -11.06 -0.82 -16.08
C GLU A 92 -10.71 -2.23 -15.57
N PRO A 93 -10.70 -3.23 -16.48
CA PRO A 93 -10.39 -4.60 -16.10
C PRO A 93 -8.88 -4.83 -15.94
N PHE A 94 -8.04 -3.90 -16.36
CA PHE A 94 -6.57 -4.04 -16.33
C PHE A 94 -5.92 -3.41 -15.10
N LYS A 95 -4.74 -3.91 -14.74
CA LYS A 95 -3.97 -3.45 -13.58
C LYS A 95 -3.43 -2.02 -13.74
N GLU A 96 -2.90 -1.67 -14.91
CA GLU A 96 -2.24 -0.38 -15.14
C GLU A 96 -3.18 0.83 -14.97
N PRO A 97 -4.42 0.83 -15.51
CA PRO A 97 -5.38 1.88 -15.19
C PRO A 97 -5.65 2.03 -13.69
N ARG A 98 -5.76 0.92 -12.94
CA ARG A 98 -6.00 0.94 -11.49
C ARG A 98 -4.79 1.46 -10.72
N LEU A 99 -3.58 1.11 -11.14
CA LEU A 99 -2.35 1.70 -10.60
C LEU A 99 -2.32 3.21 -10.84
N LEU A 100 -2.61 3.65 -12.07
CA LEU A 100 -2.70 5.08 -12.39
C LEU A 100 -3.76 5.78 -11.52
N ALA A 101 -4.94 5.17 -11.35
CA ALA A 101 -6.00 5.68 -10.49
C ALA A 101 -5.51 5.87 -9.04
N SER A 102 -4.78 4.89 -8.48
CA SER A 102 -4.21 4.99 -7.13
C SER A 102 -3.18 6.11 -6.99
N ASN A 103 -2.33 6.29 -8.01
CA ASN A 103 -1.32 7.36 -8.02
C ASN A 103 -1.97 8.75 -8.13
N LEU A 104 -3.01 8.90 -8.94
CA LEU A 104 -3.77 10.15 -9.03
C LEU A 104 -4.55 10.41 -7.74
N LEU A 105 -5.13 9.37 -7.11
CA LEU A 105 -5.81 9.49 -5.82
C LEU A 105 -4.85 10.03 -4.75
N GLY A 106 -3.61 9.54 -4.75
CA GLY A 106 -2.55 9.99 -3.87
C GLY A 106 -2.15 11.45 -4.03
N ARG A 107 -2.52 12.11 -5.14
CA ARG A 107 -2.23 13.52 -5.42
C ARG A 107 -3.43 14.43 -5.21
N VAL A 108 -4.59 13.88 -4.85
CA VAL A 108 -5.77 14.68 -4.51
C VAL A 108 -5.43 15.55 -3.29
N PRO A 109 -5.75 16.87 -3.30
CA PRO A 109 -5.50 17.76 -2.18
C PRO A 109 -6.20 17.32 -0.89
N SER A 110 -5.61 17.66 0.27
CA SER A 110 -6.03 17.18 1.59
C SER A 110 -7.42 17.66 2.03
N ASN A 111 -7.96 18.73 1.44
CA ASN A 111 -9.34 19.18 1.65
C ASN A 111 -10.40 18.18 1.11
N HIS A 112 -9.99 17.18 0.32
CA HIS A 112 -10.86 16.10 -0.16
C HIS A 112 -10.46 14.73 0.46
N SER A 113 -9.80 14.73 1.62
CA SER A 113 -9.33 13.53 2.31
C SER A 113 -10.42 12.47 2.50
N ASP A 114 -11.63 12.87 2.91
CA ASP A 114 -12.77 11.96 3.07
C ASP A 114 -13.10 11.18 1.79
N GLN A 115 -12.97 11.83 0.63
CA GLN A 115 -13.22 11.20 -0.67
C GLN A 115 -12.13 10.21 -1.07
N VAL A 116 -10.89 10.44 -0.61
CA VAL A 116 -9.75 9.53 -0.78
C VAL A 116 -9.95 8.30 0.10
N ILE A 117 -10.25 8.50 1.38
CA ILE A 117 -10.40 7.44 2.38
C ILE A 117 -11.53 6.48 2.00
N ARG A 118 -12.69 7.00 1.59
CA ARG A 118 -13.82 6.18 1.13
C ARG A 118 -13.46 5.31 -0.06
N ARG A 119 -12.69 5.84 -1.02
CA ARG A 119 -12.25 5.08 -2.20
C ARG A 119 -11.28 3.97 -1.80
N LEU A 120 -10.29 4.26 -0.96
CA LEU A 120 -9.35 3.25 -0.46
C LEU A 120 -10.08 2.07 0.22
N LEU A 121 -11.06 2.35 1.08
CA LEU A 121 -11.88 1.32 1.70
C LEU A 121 -12.63 0.48 0.66
N ASN A 122 -13.42 1.12 -0.19
CA ASN A 122 -14.26 0.44 -1.19
C ASN A 122 -13.42 -0.38 -2.19
N TRP A 123 -12.25 0.13 -2.58
CA TRP A 123 -11.37 -0.54 -3.51
C TRP A 123 -10.79 -1.82 -2.94
N CYS A 124 -10.34 -1.77 -1.69
CA CYS A 124 -9.69 -2.90 -1.04
C CYS A 124 -10.68 -4.00 -0.64
N GLU A 125 -11.99 -3.70 -0.53
CA GLU A 125 -13.03 -4.74 -0.38
C GLU A 125 -13.11 -5.68 -1.59
N SER A 126 -12.78 -5.19 -2.78
CA SER A 126 -12.90 -5.94 -4.04
C SER A 126 -11.63 -6.67 -4.47
N ILE A 127 -10.51 -6.49 -3.76
CA ILE A 127 -9.19 -7.02 -4.13
C ILE A 127 -8.82 -8.15 -3.18
N SER A 128 -8.35 -9.27 -3.73
CA SER A 128 -7.83 -10.40 -2.94
C SER A 128 -6.31 -10.43 -2.81
N ASP A 129 -5.59 -9.79 -3.74
CA ASP A 129 -4.12 -9.73 -3.75
C ASP A 129 -3.60 -8.70 -2.74
N SER A 130 -2.96 -9.17 -1.67
CA SER A 130 -2.43 -8.31 -0.60
C SER A 130 -1.33 -7.37 -1.09
N THR A 131 -0.48 -7.82 -2.02
CA THR A 131 0.61 -6.99 -2.57
C THR A 131 0.06 -5.84 -3.40
N PHE A 132 -1.05 -6.10 -4.10
CA PHE A 132 -1.76 -5.07 -4.82
C PHE A 132 -2.46 -4.08 -3.87
N ILE A 133 -3.11 -4.57 -2.81
CA ILE A 133 -3.68 -3.70 -1.75
C ILE A 133 -2.60 -2.79 -1.16
N GLU A 134 -1.44 -3.32 -0.79
CA GLU A 134 -0.30 -2.53 -0.28
C GLU A 134 0.10 -1.42 -1.26
N THR A 135 0.18 -1.75 -2.56
CA THR A 135 0.51 -0.78 -3.61
C THR A 135 -0.55 0.32 -3.71
N ILE A 136 -1.84 -0.06 -3.74
CA ILE A 136 -2.96 0.89 -3.86
C ILE A 136 -3.02 1.82 -2.66
N VAL A 137 -2.87 1.29 -1.44
CA VAL A 137 -2.88 2.09 -0.21
C VAL A 137 -1.66 3.00 -0.13
N SER A 138 -0.47 2.51 -0.46
CA SER A 138 0.76 3.30 -0.46
C SER A 138 0.67 4.50 -1.40
N ASN A 139 0.23 4.25 -2.65
CA ASN A 139 0.05 5.28 -3.66
C ASN A 139 -1.06 6.24 -3.28
N GLY A 140 -2.26 5.73 -2.98
CA GLY A 140 -3.46 6.52 -2.73
C GLY A 140 -3.42 7.36 -1.46
N SER A 141 -2.55 7.05 -0.50
CA SER A 141 -2.41 7.79 0.75
C SER A 141 -1.32 8.88 0.72
N LEU A 142 -0.64 9.12 -0.41
CA LEU A 142 0.53 10.00 -0.47
C LEU A 142 0.30 11.42 0.11
N THR A 143 -0.72 12.16 -0.35
CA THR A 143 -1.05 13.49 0.22
C THR A 143 -1.47 13.41 1.68
N LEU A 144 -2.17 12.35 2.09
CA LEU A 144 -2.58 12.17 3.49
C LEU A 144 -1.37 12.02 4.41
N ARG A 145 -0.39 11.22 3.99
CA ARG A 145 0.85 11.01 4.75
C ARG A 145 1.72 12.27 4.84
N THR A 146 1.78 13.05 3.77
CA THR A 146 2.72 14.18 3.65
C THR A 146 2.14 15.54 4.07
N ARG A 147 0.84 15.77 3.86
CA ARG A 147 0.18 17.07 4.11
C ARG A 147 -0.92 17.01 5.18
N ALA A 148 -1.37 15.82 5.58
CA ALA A 148 -2.44 15.64 6.56
C ALA A 148 -2.16 14.47 7.53
N GLN A 149 -0.91 14.37 8.00
CA GLN A 149 -0.42 13.22 8.74
C GLN A 149 -1.21 12.93 10.03
N ASN A 150 -1.52 13.96 10.83
CA ASN A 150 -2.24 13.78 12.09
C ASN A 150 -3.66 13.23 11.86
N PRO A 151 -4.50 13.85 11.00
CA PRO A 151 -5.79 13.26 10.63
C PRO A 151 -5.67 11.82 10.07
N TRP A 152 -4.63 11.56 9.28
CA TRP A 152 -4.39 10.22 8.74
C TRP A 152 -4.10 9.19 9.83
N MET A 153 -3.27 9.53 10.82
CA MET A 153 -3.00 8.67 11.97
C MET A 153 -4.26 8.36 12.79
N GLU A 154 -5.16 9.33 12.97
CA GLU A 154 -6.44 9.10 13.63
C GLU A 154 -7.33 8.11 12.86
N ILE A 155 -7.33 8.18 11.52
CA ILE A 155 -8.08 7.24 10.68
C ILE A 155 -7.49 5.83 10.79
N ILE A 156 -6.17 5.69 10.72
CA ILE A 156 -5.51 4.40 10.91
C ILE A 156 -5.87 3.84 12.29
N GLN A 157 -5.83 4.65 13.34
CA GLN A 157 -6.20 4.21 14.69
C GLN A 157 -7.65 3.70 14.75
N LYS A 158 -8.60 4.43 14.14
CA LYS A 158 -10.00 4.00 14.02
C LYS A 158 -10.13 2.66 13.31
N TRP A 159 -9.36 2.43 12.24
CA TRP A 159 -9.35 1.16 11.52
C TRP A 159 -8.76 0.00 12.33
N LEU A 160 -7.68 0.21 13.08
CA LEU A 160 -7.05 -0.82 13.90
C LEU A 160 -7.95 -1.32 15.04
N ILE A 161 -8.79 -0.44 15.60
CA ILE A 161 -9.75 -0.81 16.66
C ILE A 161 -11.11 -1.26 16.13
N SER A 162 -11.34 -1.19 14.82
CA SER A 162 -12.60 -1.60 14.19
C SER A 162 -12.89 -3.09 14.40
N PRO A 163 -14.15 -3.52 14.56
CA PRO A 163 -14.49 -4.94 14.57
C PRO A 163 -14.29 -5.61 13.20
N LYS A 164 -14.21 -4.84 12.10
CA LYS A 164 -14.08 -5.40 10.74
C LYS A 164 -12.64 -5.78 10.43
N MET A 165 -12.44 -7.02 9.98
CA MET A 165 -11.11 -7.54 9.66
C MET A 165 -10.42 -6.76 8.54
N LEU A 166 -11.18 -6.36 7.51
CA LEU A 166 -10.67 -5.56 6.41
C LEU A 166 -10.11 -4.22 6.88
N GLU A 167 -10.81 -3.53 7.78
CA GLU A 167 -10.35 -2.26 8.32
C GLU A 167 -9.07 -2.47 9.15
N LYS A 168 -8.99 -3.49 10.00
CA LYS A 168 -7.75 -3.80 10.74
C LYS A 168 -6.56 -4.06 9.81
N SER A 169 -6.77 -4.86 8.77
CA SER A 169 -5.76 -5.14 7.75
C SER A 169 -5.31 -3.85 7.05
N LEU A 170 -6.25 -3.01 6.64
CA LEU A 170 -5.96 -1.71 6.03
C LEU A 170 -5.23 -0.75 6.96
N GLY A 171 -5.57 -0.74 8.25
CA GLY A 171 -4.85 0.03 9.25
C GLY A 171 -3.37 -0.38 9.30
N LEU A 172 -3.08 -1.68 9.38
CA LEU A 172 -1.70 -2.18 9.41
C LEU A 172 -0.96 -1.90 8.09
N THR A 173 -1.62 -2.11 6.95
CA THR A 173 -1.08 -1.80 5.62
C THR A 173 -0.76 -0.31 5.48
N SER A 174 -1.60 0.56 6.03
CA SER A 174 -1.42 2.03 5.99
C SER A 174 -0.25 2.52 6.85
N LEU A 175 0.17 1.74 7.85
CA LEU A 175 1.35 2.03 8.66
C LEU A 175 2.65 1.78 7.89
N LEU A 176 2.69 0.80 6.98
CA LEU A 176 3.92 0.44 6.24
C LEU A 176 4.61 1.63 5.55
N PRO A 177 3.92 2.45 4.72
CA PRO A 177 4.56 3.58 4.07
C PRO A 177 4.99 4.68 5.06
N LEU A 178 4.35 4.82 6.22
CA LEU A 178 4.78 5.75 7.28
C LEU A 178 6.06 5.22 7.96
N ILE A 179 6.11 3.93 8.26
CA ILE A 179 7.30 3.28 8.86
C ILE A 179 8.48 3.33 7.88
N GLN A 180 8.25 3.20 6.58
CA GLN A 180 9.32 3.25 5.59
C GLN A 180 9.84 4.67 5.30
N ASP A 181 9.01 5.69 5.53
CA ASP A 181 9.39 7.07 5.33
C ASP A 181 10.29 7.59 6.46
N ARG A 182 11.56 7.82 6.15
CA ARG A 182 12.56 8.29 7.13
C ARG A 182 12.25 9.66 7.73
N SER A 183 11.43 10.47 7.08
CA SER A 183 11.00 11.78 7.59
C SER A 183 9.90 11.69 8.64
N PHE A 184 9.23 10.53 8.77
CA PHE A 184 8.20 10.33 9.78
C PHE A 184 8.81 10.11 11.18
N GLU A 185 8.78 11.08 12.07
CA GLU A 185 9.52 10.97 13.35
C GLU A 185 8.76 10.20 14.44
N ASN A 186 7.42 10.13 14.39
CA ASN A 186 6.59 9.67 15.50
C ASN A 186 6.38 8.14 15.55
N LEU A 187 7.46 7.35 15.54
CA LEU A 187 7.40 5.90 15.74
C LEU A 187 6.76 5.46 17.07
N PRO A 188 6.95 6.17 18.21
CA PRO A 188 6.28 5.82 19.47
C PRO A 188 4.76 5.61 19.32
N GLN A 189 4.09 6.51 18.58
CA GLN A 189 2.66 6.40 18.33
C GLN A 189 2.30 5.12 17.54
N ILE A 190 3.14 4.68 16.60
CA ILE A 190 2.93 3.43 15.86
C ILE A 190 2.99 2.23 16.81
N TYR A 191 3.97 2.20 17.72
CA TYR A 191 4.07 1.12 18.71
C TYR A 191 2.83 1.06 19.62
N GLU A 192 2.35 2.21 20.09
CA GLU A 192 1.12 2.29 20.89
C GLU A 192 -0.10 1.75 20.14
N MET A 193 -0.23 2.10 18.85
CA MET A 193 -1.35 1.68 18.01
C MET A 193 -1.37 0.18 17.75
N ILE A 194 -0.20 -0.46 17.55
CA ILE A 194 -0.14 -1.90 17.25
C ILE A 194 -0.07 -2.78 18.51
N ALA A 195 0.32 -2.23 19.66
CA ALA A 195 0.50 -2.99 20.90
C ALA A 195 -0.73 -3.85 21.30
N PRO A 196 -1.99 -3.38 21.21
CA PRO A 196 -3.16 -4.20 21.51
C PRO A 196 -3.27 -5.44 20.62
N MET A 197 -2.87 -5.32 19.35
CA MET A 197 -2.91 -6.41 18.36
C MET A 197 -1.80 -7.44 18.57
N LEU A 198 -0.68 -7.02 19.19
CA LEU A 198 0.41 -7.91 19.57
C LEU A 198 0.13 -8.65 20.90
N LYS A 199 -0.68 -8.07 21.79
CA LYS A 199 -1.12 -8.77 23.02
C LYS A 199 -2.00 -9.98 22.70
N LYS A 200 -2.77 -9.92 21.63
CA LYS A 200 -3.60 -11.03 21.12
C LYS A 200 -3.57 -11.03 19.59
N VAL A 201 -2.63 -11.80 19.03
CA VAL A 201 -2.38 -11.89 17.60
C VAL A 201 -3.45 -12.74 16.94
N ASP A 202 -4.20 -12.10 16.04
CA ASP A 202 -5.11 -12.78 15.14
C ASP A 202 -4.32 -13.44 13.99
N PRO A 203 -4.48 -14.76 13.76
CA PRO A 203 -3.79 -15.46 12.67
C PRO A 203 -4.04 -14.84 11.29
N SER A 204 -5.20 -14.24 11.05
CA SER A 204 -5.54 -13.61 9.77
C SER A 204 -4.72 -12.33 9.49
N LEU A 205 -4.14 -11.72 10.53
CA LEU A 205 -3.30 -10.52 10.43
C LEU A 205 -1.80 -10.84 10.55
N MET A 206 -1.44 -12.12 10.65
CA MET A 206 -0.07 -12.53 10.97
C MET A 206 0.95 -12.07 9.91
N SER A 207 0.60 -12.14 8.62
CA SER A 207 1.48 -11.71 7.53
C SER A 207 1.75 -10.20 7.56
N ILE A 208 0.70 -9.40 7.73
CA ILE A 208 0.83 -7.94 7.73
C ILE A 208 1.46 -7.42 9.03
N LEU A 209 1.17 -8.03 10.17
CA LEU A 209 1.88 -7.74 11.43
C LEU A 209 3.36 -8.09 11.33
N GLN A 210 3.71 -9.20 10.69
CA GLN A 210 5.10 -9.55 10.42
C GLN A 210 5.77 -8.44 9.59
N ALA A 211 5.16 -8.01 8.49
CA ALA A 211 5.68 -6.92 7.67
C ALA A 211 5.88 -5.62 8.47
N VAL A 212 4.92 -5.25 9.32
CA VAL A 212 5.02 -4.07 10.19
C VAL A 212 6.21 -4.19 11.15
N ILE A 213 6.35 -5.31 11.85
CA ILE A 213 7.46 -5.54 12.80
C ILE A 213 8.80 -5.56 12.08
N GLU A 214 8.90 -6.20 10.92
CA GLU A 214 10.16 -6.24 10.15
C GLU A 214 10.59 -4.86 9.68
N ASN A 215 9.65 -4.01 9.24
CA ASN A 215 9.96 -2.63 8.86
C ASN A 215 10.35 -1.77 10.07
N LEU A 216 9.69 -1.95 11.21
CA LEU A 216 10.09 -1.30 12.47
C LEU A 216 11.48 -1.75 12.92
N ALA A 217 11.76 -3.05 12.87
CA ALA A 217 13.06 -3.62 13.23
C ALA A 217 14.20 -3.08 12.38
N ARG A 218 13.97 -2.91 11.06
CA ARG A 218 14.96 -2.30 10.15
C ARG A 218 15.18 -0.82 10.43
N ARG A 219 14.15 -0.12 10.91
CA ARG A 219 14.18 1.34 11.14
C ARG A 219 14.71 1.73 12.51
N SER A 220 14.22 1.10 13.57
CA SER A 220 14.54 1.38 14.97
C SER A 220 14.71 0.06 15.73
N PRO A 221 15.80 -0.69 15.49
CA PRO A 221 15.97 -2.05 16.02
C PRO A 221 15.94 -2.11 17.55
N ASN A 222 16.62 -1.17 18.22
CA ASN A 222 16.73 -1.15 19.68
C ASN A 222 15.38 -0.86 20.36
N GLU A 223 14.66 0.13 19.86
CA GLU A 223 13.32 0.48 20.36
C GLU A 223 12.31 -0.64 20.07
N THR A 224 12.35 -1.22 18.86
CA THR A 224 11.49 -2.35 18.49
C THR A 224 11.72 -3.51 19.46
N VAL A 225 12.97 -3.88 19.75
CA VAL A 225 13.26 -4.96 20.71
C VAL A 225 12.78 -4.61 22.11
N PHE A 226 12.99 -3.39 22.58
CA PHE A 226 12.53 -2.95 23.89
C PHE A 226 11.01 -3.13 24.06
N ILE A 227 10.23 -2.59 23.12
CA ILE A 227 8.77 -2.69 23.14
C ILE A 227 8.31 -4.15 23.04
N LEU A 228 8.88 -4.94 22.13
CA LEU A 228 8.51 -6.34 21.96
C LEU A 228 8.80 -7.17 23.22
N LYS A 229 9.91 -6.90 23.92
CA LYS A 229 10.20 -7.55 25.21
C LYS A 229 9.17 -7.22 26.28
N GLN A 230 8.74 -5.96 26.36
CA GLN A 230 7.68 -5.57 27.28
C GLN A 230 6.38 -6.34 26.99
N ILE A 231 5.98 -6.42 25.72
CA ILE A 231 4.76 -7.14 25.33
C ILE A 231 4.90 -8.64 25.66
N VAL A 232 6.02 -9.27 25.31
CA VAL A 232 6.30 -10.69 25.60
C VAL A 232 6.27 -10.99 27.10
N SER A 233 6.81 -10.11 27.94
CA SER A 233 6.81 -10.30 29.40
C SER A 233 5.41 -10.37 30.02
N SER A 234 4.40 -9.83 29.32
CA SER A 234 3.01 -9.77 29.78
C SER A 234 2.05 -10.64 28.97
N SER A 235 2.54 -11.43 28.01
CA SER A 235 1.71 -12.21 27.07
C SER A 235 2.00 -13.71 27.15
N GLN A 236 0.92 -14.50 27.03
CA GLN A 236 0.96 -15.95 26.88
C GLN A 236 0.52 -16.42 25.49
N ASP A 237 0.30 -15.49 24.56
CA ASP A 237 -0.23 -15.80 23.24
C ASP A 237 0.81 -16.51 22.35
N GLN A 238 0.58 -17.79 22.04
CA GLN A 238 1.46 -18.57 21.18
C GLN A 238 1.64 -17.96 19.79
N ASN A 239 0.63 -17.26 19.26
CA ASN A 239 0.72 -16.62 17.95
C ASN A 239 1.72 -15.47 17.96
N LEU A 240 1.78 -14.69 19.05
CA LEU A 240 2.84 -13.68 19.25
C LEU A 240 4.22 -14.33 19.22
N PHE A 241 4.46 -15.39 19.99
CA PHE A 241 5.78 -16.04 20.00
C PHE A 241 6.18 -16.57 18.62
N ARG A 242 5.23 -17.16 17.87
CA ARG A 242 5.46 -17.61 16.49
C ARG A 242 5.80 -16.45 15.55
N LEU A 243 5.04 -15.35 15.64
CA LEU A 243 5.25 -14.13 14.87
C LEU A 243 6.64 -13.56 15.12
N LEU A 244 7.03 -13.38 16.38
CA LEU A 244 8.33 -12.80 16.74
C LEU A 244 9.51 -13.67 16.32
N ARG A 245 9.38 -15.00 16.42
CA ARG A 245 10.40 -15.94 15.91
C ARG A 245 10.62 -15.79 14.40
N ARG A 246 9.56 -15.56 13.62
CA ARG A 246 9.65 -15.29 12.18
C ARG A 246 10.33 -13.95 11.86
N CYS A 247 10.16 -12.95 12.74
CA CYS A 247 10.75 -11.62 12.55
C CYS A 247 12.24 -11.55 12.93
N LEU A 248 12.77 -12.49 13.72
CA LEU A 248 14.17 -12.49 14.20
C LEU A 248 15.24 -12.24 13.11
N PRO A 249 15.15 -12.81 11.90
CA PRO A 249 16.14 -12.56 10.84
C PRO A 249 16.26 -11.09 10.43
N SER A 250 15.20 -10.29 10.60
CA SER A 250 15.17 -8.87 10.23
C SER A 250 15.88 -7.95 11.23
N PHE A 251 16.27 -8.45 12.40
CA PHE A 251 17.02 -7.69 13.41
C PHE A 251 18.54 -7.83 13.20
N PRO A 252 19.33 -6.79 13.52
CA PRO A 252 20.78 -6.90 13.70
C PRO A 252 21.14 -7.94 14.77
N GLU A 253 22.36 -8.47 14.73
CA GLU A 253 22.78 -9.59 15.57
C GLU A 253 22.55 -9.37 17.07
N GLU A 254 23.01 -8.24 17.62
CA GLU A 254 22.87 -7.92 19.04
C GLU A 254 21.39 -7.84 19.47
N SER A 255 20.59 -7.09 18.73
CA SER A 255 19.14 -6.95 18.96
C SER A 255 18.41 -8.30 18.84
N ARG A 256 18.82 -9.14 17.87
CA ARG A 256 18.27 -10.48 17.64
C ARG A 256 18.54 -11.41 18.81
N LEU A 257 19.78 -11.47 19.31
CA LEU A 257 20.15 -12.28 20.47
C LEU A 257 19.37 -11.85 21.71
N SER A 258 19.28 -10.52 21.91
CA SER A 258 18.54 -9.89 23.00
C SER A 258 17.05 -10.27 22.99
N LEU A 259 16.39 -10.22 21.82
CA LEU A 259 14.98 -10.62 21.68
C LEU A 259 14.80 -12.14 21.82
N ARG A 260 15.71 -12.94 21.23
CA ARG A 260 15.65 -14.41 21.32
C ARG A 260 15.69 -14.90 22.76
N ALA A 261 16.53 -14.30 23.60
CA ALA A 261 16.62 -14.63 25.03
C ALA A 261 15.27 -14.40 25.76
N ALA A 262 14.55 -13.33 25.43
CA ALA A 262 13.22 -13.07 26.01
C ALA A 262 12.17 -14.09 25.55
N LEU A 263 12.29 -14.62 24.32
CA LEU A 263 11.35 -15.62 23.78
C LEU A 263 11.58 -17.04 24.34
N THR A 264 12.75 -17.33 24.91
CA THR A 264 13.08 -18.64 25.51
C THR A 264 12.67 -18.77 26.97
N VAL A 265 12.40 -17.66 27.66
CA VAL A 265 12.06 -17.64 29.09
C VAL A 265 10.55 -17.85 29.36
N SER A 266 9.71 -17.93 28.31
CA SER A 266 8.25 -18.16 28.42
C SER A 266 7.87 -19.62 28.08
N PRO A 267 6.81 -20.20 28.68
CA PRO A 267 6.74 -21.62 29.04
C PRO A 267 6.72 -22.59 27.83
N PRO A 268 7.14 -23.86 28.05
CA PRO A 268 7.12 -24.89 27.03
C PRO A 268 5.69 -25.15 26.54
N THR A 269 5.56 -25.34 25.23
CA THR A 269 4.36 -25.83 24.56
C THR A 269 3.78 -27.06 25.27
N PRO A 270 2.48 -27.10 25.61
CA PRO A 270 1.84 -28.37 25.93
C PRO A 270 1.79 -29.21 24.65
N PHE A 271 2.20 -30.46 24.78
CA PHE A 271 2.13 -31.50 23.74
C PHE A 271 0.70 -31.76 23.30
#